data_AF-A0A956HPN3-F1
#
_entry.id   AF-A0A956HPN3-F1
#
_cell.length_a   1.000
_cell.length_b   1.000
_cell.length_c   1.000
_cell.angle_alpha   90.00
_cell.angle_beta   90.00
_cell.angle_gamma   90.00
#
_symmetry.space_group_name_H-M   'P 1'
#
loop_
_entity.id
_entity.type
_entity.pdbx_description
1 polymer ?
#
loop_
_entity_poly.entity_id
_entity_poly.type
_entity_poly.pdbx_seq_one_letter_code
_entity_poly.pdbx_strand_id
1 'polypeptide(L)'
;MTKETSYRPLSLACFAFAGLLACGDSTGDEGTATGSGGETATDASTTAGPGSDGSDSGSEATTTGGTDSGSTGTDTDPTASSDSDSEATTVDPTDATTVDPTDATTVDPTDETTVDPTDATTDETTDATTDGVTDATTEDTDETTGPDCQPSEEVCNDVDDDCDGLIDNVDVGMDGICDCLNIALVGNEGANPSAEFQAWLEAQGTQVDRIHTNANEPLDPATLSKYDIVILDWLVRSYSAEEAKNLRDWVEAGGGVMSMTGHTNNNTVVDRPNSLIGPMGLTYNASKGFFSGPITNFAPHPITMGLTSISFYGGLYVDIVEDGIGVNTTIMTLPQGPVGVVQDRISGTLFIFGDEWVEFDSEWMNIPQIKQFWVQVLAYIGPKESCLVPQ
;
A
#
# COMPACT_ATOMS: atom_id res chain seq x y z
N MET A 1 -1.54 -59.52 -5.74
CA MET A 1 -1.14 -58.40 -6.62
C MET A 1 -0.87 -57.22 -5.73
N THR A 2 0.37 -56.76 -5.68
CA THR A 2 0.83 -55.66 -4.84
C THR A 2 2.03 -55.04 -5.55
N LYS A 3 2.01 -53.72 -5.76
CA LYS A 3 3.15 -52.96 -6.30
C LYS A 3 3.57 -51.94 -5.25
N GLU A 4 4.73 -52.14 -4.66
CA GLU A 4 5.44 -51.06 -3.99
C GLU A 4 5.92 -50.05 -5.03
N THR A 5 5.96 -48.77 -4.67
CA THR A 5 6.58 -47.72 -5.49
C THR A 5 7.58 -46.98 -4.62
N SER A 6 8.87 -47.10 -4.94
CA SER A 6 9.96 -46.56 -4.13
C SER A 6 10.17 -45.07 -4.43
N TYR A 7 10.07 -44.24 -3.40
CA TYR A 7 10.48 -42.84 -3.47
C TYR A 7 12.01 -42.70 -3.43
N ARG A 8 12.55 -41.76 -4.21
CA ARG A 8 13.90 -41.22 -4.07
C ARG A 8 13.81 -39.72 -3.76
N PRO A 9 14.63 -39.18 -2.85
CA PRO A 9 14.69 -37.74 -2.64
C PRO A 9 15.36 -37.04 -3.83
N LEU A 10 14.89 -35.84 -4.18
CA LEU A 10 15.66 -34.91 -5.01
C LEU A 10 16.79 -34.31 -4.17
N SER A 11 17.96 -34.12 -4.76
CA SER A 11 19.08 -33.45 -4.10
C SER A 11 18.94 -31.94 -4.23
N LEU A 12 19.12 -31.23 -3.12
CA LEU A 12 19.20 -29.77 -3.10
C LEU A 12 20.44 -29.31 -3.90
N ALA A 13 20.26 -28.35 -4.82
CA ALA A 13 21.34 -27.79 -5.64
C ALA A 13 21.62 -26.35 -5.19
N CYS A 14 22.72 -26.15 -4.46
CA CYS A 14 23.16 -24.82 -4.03
C CYS A 14 24.09 -24.20 -5.08
N PHE A 15 23.67 -23.10 -5.71
CA PHE A 15 24.52 -22.34 -6.63
C PHE A 15 25.21 -21.19 -5.89
N ALA A 16 26.49 -21.38 -5.57
CA ALA A 16 27.37 -20.29 -5.14
C ALA A 16 28.20 -19.81 -6.35
N PHE A 17 28.07 -18.54 -6.71
CA PHE A 17 28.92 -17.92 -7.73
C PHE A 17 30.12 -17.24 -7.07
N ALA A 18 31.30 -17.80 -7.28
CA ALA A 18 32.58 -17.20 -6.90
C ALA A 18 33.39 -16.92 -8.17
N GLY A 19 33.75 -15.66 -8.41
CA GLY A 19 34.58 -15.27 -9.56
C GLY A 19 36.07 -15.48 -9.29
N LEU A 20 36.88 -15.53 -10.36
CA LEU A 20 38.33 -15.36 -10.25
C LEU A 20 38.95 -14.76 -11.51
N LEU A 21 40.04 -14.03 -11.24
CA LEU A 21 40.99 -13.32 -12.12
C LEU A 21 41.23 -13.91 -13.52
N ALA A 22 41.44 -12.99 -14.47
CA ALA A 22 42.53 -13.10 -15.44
C ALA A 22 43.19 -11.72 -15.65
N CYS A 23 44.49 -11.61 -15.38
CA CYS A 23 45.31 -10.46 -15.78
C CYS A 23 46.11 -10.83 -17.04
N GLY A 24 46.27 -9.87 -17.97
CA GLY A 24 47.10 -10.03 -19.16
C GLY A 24 47.58 -8.68 -19.68
N ASP A 25 48.88 -8.43 -19.58
CA ASP A 25 49.56 -7.21 -20.00
C ASP A 25 50.55 -7.53 -21.13
N SER A 26 50.52 -6.75 -22.22
CA SER A 26 51.59 -6.69 -23.23
C SER A 26 51.46 -5.51 -24.21
N THR A 27 52.03 -4.36 -23.83
CA THR A 27 52.96 -3.51 -24.63
C THR A 27 52.80 -3.33 -26.15
N GLY A 28 52.81 -2.06 -26.62
CA GLY A 28 53.11 -1.64 -28.02
C GLY A 28 52.01 -0.73 -28.62
N ASP A 29 52.11 0.56 -28.93
CA ASP A 29 53.17 1.60 -29.08
C ASP A 29 53.30 2.15 -30.54
N GLU A 30 53.62 3.45 -30.65
CA GLU A 30 53.77 4.34 -31.84
C GLU A 30 52.55 4.58 -32.77
N GLY A 31 52.30 5.84 -33.17
CA GLY A 31 51.19 6.20 -34.08
C GLY A 31 50.83 7.69 -34.28
N THR A 32 51.80 8.60 -34.46
CA THR A 32 51.61 10.07 -34.39
C THR A 32 51.01 10.77 -35.64
N ALA A 33 50.01 11.64 -35.45
CA ALA A 33 49.76 12.90 -36.20
C ALA A 33 48.65 13.73 -35.48
N THR A 34 48.76 14.99 -35.01
CA THR A 34 49.29 16.30 -35.47
C THR A 34 48.39 17.09 -36.44
N GLY A 35 47.82 18.21 -35.97
CA GLY A 35 47.15 19.25 -36.77
C GLY A 35 45.87 19.84 -36.15
N SER A 36 45.59 21.16 -36.08
CA SER A 36 46.37 22.32 -35.56
C SER A 36 45.66 23.66 -35.93
N GLY A 37 45.42 24.55 -34.96
CA GLY A 37 45.00 25.97 -35.15
C GLY A 37 43.49 26.20 -35.35
N GLY A 38 42.87 27.32 -34.94
CA GLY A 38 43.35 28.52 -34.20
C GLY A 38 42.15 29.24 -33.51
N GLU A 39 42.31 30.01 -32.42
CA GLU A 39 42.73 31.44 -32.37
C GLU A 39 41.75 32.43 -33.05
N THR A 40 41.28 33.57 -32.47
CA THR A 40 41.41 34.27 -31.16
C THR A 40 39.98 34.77 -30.73
N ALA A 41 39.63 35.77 -29.90
CA ALA A 41 40.24 36.90 -29.14
C ALA A 41 39.26 37.29 -27.99
N THR A 42 39.63 37.36 -26.69
CA THR A 42 40.20 38.51 -25.91
C THR A 42 39.38 39.80 -25.81
N ASP A 43 38.72 40.02 -24.66
CA ASP A 43 38.89 41.17 -23.73
C ASP A 43 37.94 41.02 -22.52
N ALA A 44 38.02 41.72 -21.37
CA ALA A 44 39.11 42.21 -20.49
C ALA A 44 38.59 43.41 -19.64
N SER A 45 39.33 43.80 -18.60
CA SER A 45 39.14 45.02 -17.76
C SER A 45 38.11 44.97 -16.61
N THR A 46 38.29 45.91 -15.67
CA THR A 46 38.67 45.64 -14.27
C THR A 46 38.50 46.86 -13.32
N THR A 47 38.12 46.63 -12.06
CA THR A 47 38.37 47.48 -10.83
C THR A 47 37.99 46.64 -9.59
N ALA A 48 38.71 46.51 -8.47
CA ALA A 48 39.40 47.44 -7.55
C ALA A 48 38.42 48.37 -6.76
N GLY A 49 38.47 48.52 -5.41
CA GLY A 49 39.52 48.21 -4.42
C GLY A 49 39.01 48.12 -2.93
N PRO A 50 39.84 48.40 -1.88
CA PRO A 50 39.83 47.59 -0.63
C PRO A 50 39.83 48.31 0.76
N GLY A 51 39.83 47.52 1.85
CA GLY A 51 40.16 47.81 3.28
C GLY A 51 39.81 46.56 4.14
N SER A 52 40.63 45.95 5.01
CA SER A 52 41.49 46.39 6.14
C SER A 52 40.66 46.83 7.38
N ASP A 53 40.92 46.46 8.64
CA ASP A 53 42.04 45.77 9.35
C ASP A 53 41.44 44.81 10.44
N GLY A 54 42.11 44.00 11.28
CA GLY A 54 43.53 43.62 11.50
C GLY A 54 43.78 43.16 12.97
N SER A 55 44.91 42.47 13.24
CA SER A 55 45.54 42.20 14.57
C SER A 55 44.95 41.12 15.52
N ASP A 56 45.70 40.35 16.33
CA ASP A 56 47.14 39.95 16.31
C ASP A 56 47.38 38.72 17.26
N SER A 57 48.61 38.18 17.23
CA SER A 57 49.30 37.16 18.04
C SER A 57 49.23 37.30 19.59
N GLY A 58 49.64 36.34 20.42
CA GLY A 58 50.25 34.99 20.22
C GLY A 58 50.93 34.48 21.52
N SER A 59 51.96 33.62 21.40
CA SER A 59 52.80 33.06 22.51
C SER A 59 52.14 32.08 23.50
N GLU A 60 52.85 31.15 24.14
CA GLU A 60 54.12 30.47 23.82
C GLU A 60 54.18 29.08 24.53
N ALA A 61 55.25 28.29 24.34
CA ALA A 61 55.37 26.93 24.87
C ALA A 61 56.18 26.84 26.19
N THR A 62 55.98 25.79 26.98
CA THR A 62 56.95 25.37 28.04
C THR A 62 56.89 23.86 28.26
N THR A 63 58.00 23.26 28.72
CA THR A 63 58.23 21.80 28.75
C THR A 63 58.51 21.22 30.14
N THR A 64 58.11 19.96 30.35
CA THR A 64 58.68 18.87 31.21
C THR A 64 57.58 17.78 31.27
N GLY A 65 57.79 16.49 31.01
CA GLY A 65 58.77 15.53 31.55
C GLY A 65 58.05 14.63 32.58
N GLY A 66 58.18 13.31 32.66
CA GLY A 66 58.93 12.31 31.87
C GLY A 66 58.98 10.96 32.63
N THR A 67 59.34 9.84 31.96
CA THR A 67 59.48 8.45 32.52
C THR A 67 58.20 7.80 33.10
N ASP A 68 58.05 6.47 33.18
CA ASP A 68 58.96 5.35 32.89
C ASP A 68 58.23 4.13 32.26
N SER A 69 59.04 3.12 31.90
CA SER A 69 58.77 1.70 31.59
C SER A 69 57.69 1.04 32.48
N GLY A 70 56.98 -0.02 32.09
CA GLY A 70 57.14 -0.92 30.94
C GLY A 70 57.43 -2.36 31.40
N SER A 71 56.62 -3.34 31.01
CA SER A 71 56.87 -4.78 31.28
C SER A 71 56.13 -5.70 30.30
N THR A 72 56.67 -6.90 30.10
CA THR A 72 56.23 -7.92 29.12
C THR A 72 56.06 -9.29 29.79
N GLY A 73 55.17 -10.13 29.27
CA GLY A 73 55.03 -11.55 29.63
C GLY A 73 53.54 -11.94 29.78
N THR A 74 52.90 -12.69 28.88
CA THR A 74 53.06 -14.11 28.46
C THR A 74 52.40 -15.13 29.40
N ASP A 75 51.42 -15.84 28.84
CA ASP A 75 50.97 -17.21 29.12
C ASP A 75 50.62 -17.63 30.56
N THR A 76 49.35 -17.95 30.84
CA THR A 76 48.87 -19.36 30.86
C THR A 76 47.37 -19.50 31.17
N ASP A 77 46.70 -20.33 30.38
CA ASP A 77 45.53 -21.16 30.75
C ASP A 77 46.10 -22.56 31.19
N PRO A 78 45.46 -23.44 31.99
CA PRO A 78 44.01 -23.63 32.05
C PRO A 78 43.34 -24.07 33.38
N THR A 79 42.00 -24.09 33.35
CA THR A 79 41.05 -24.95 34.12
C THR A 79 41.05 -24.91 35.65
N ALA A 80 39.90 -24.51 36.22
CA ALA A 80 39.33 -25.11 37.43
C ALA A 80 37.79 -24.92 37.46
N SER A 81 37.04 -25.99 37.70
CA SER A 81 35.62 -25.90 38.10
C SER A 81 35.50 -25.82 39.62
N SER A 82 34.51 -25.08 40.11
CA SER A 82 33.90 -25.34 41.42
C SER A 82 32.53 -24.66 41.52
N ASP A 83 31.62 -25.35 42.19
CA ASP A 83 30.20 -25.00 42.30
C ASP A 83 29.95 -23.83 43.27
N SER A 84 28.77 -23.21 43.16
CA SER A 84 28.23 -22.28 44.17
C SER A 84 26.71 -22.23 44.06
N ASP A 85 26.04 -23.13 44.77
CA ASP A 85 24.59 -23.09 44.95
C ASP A 85 24.14 -21.73 45.50
N SER A 86 22.98 -21.26 45.02
CA SER A 86 22.33 -20.05 45.53
C SER A 86 20.86 -20.35 45.81
N GLU A 87 20.58 -20.76 47.05
CA GLU A 87 19.22 -21.00 47.55
C GLU A 87 18.39 -19.71 47.47
N ALA A 88 17.40 -19.69 46.57
CA ALA A 88 16.42 -18.62 46.48
C ALA A 88 15.15 -18.99 47.28
N THR A 89 14.99 -18.39 48.45
CA THR A 89 13.82 -18.61 49.31
C THR A 89 12.53 -18.11 48.64
N THR A 90 11.59 -18.99 48.37
CA THR A 90 10.24 -18.63 47.91
C THR A 90 9.45 -17.98 49.05
N VAL A 91 8.72 -16.90 48.74
CA VAL A 91 7.83 -16.19 49.66
C VAL A 91 6.38 -16.43 49.25
N ASP A 92 5.53 -16.71 50.23
CA ASP A 92 4.16 -17.19 50.08
C ASP A 92 3.14 -16.06 49.83
N PRO A 93 2.43 -16.02 48.68
CA PRO A 93 1.44 -15.00 48.38
C PRO A 93 0.05 -15.34 48.95
N THR A 94 -0.11 -15.02 50.25
CA THR A 94 -1.37 -14.84 51.04
C THR A 94 -2.71 -14.87 50.27
N ASP A 95 -3.69 -15.60 50.82
CA ASP A 95 -5.08 -15.73 50.34
C ASP A 95 -5.75 -14.44 49.83
N ALA A 96 -6.31 -14.52 48.62
CA ALA A 96 -7.27 -13.55 48.10
C ALA A 96 -8.69 -14.15 48.14
N THR A 97 -9.52 -13.71 49.08
CA THR A 97 -10.90 -14.19 49.23
C THR A 97 -11.79 -13.68 48.10
N THR A 98 -12.29 -14.58 47.24
CA THR A 98 -13.34 -14.26 46.28
C THR A 98 -14.69 -14.10 46.98
N VAL A 99 -15.45 -13.07 46.59
CA VAL A 99 -16.81 -12.81 47.10
C VAL A 99 -17.83 -13.31 46.06
N ASP A 100 -18.85 -14.01 46.54
CA ASP A 100 -19.87 -14.68 45.75
C ASP A 100 -21.02 -13.73 45.31
N PRO A 101 -21.25 -13.52 44.00
CA PRO A 101 -22.35 -12.70 43.50
C PRO A 101 -23.66 -13.50 43.39
N THR A 102 -24.52 -13.35 44.39
CA THR A 102 -25.79 -14.09 44.56
C THR A 102 -26.85 -13.81 43.47
N ASP A 103 -27.54 -14.87 43.06
CA ASP A 103 -28.84 -14.96 42.37
C ASP A 103 -29.28 -13.83 41.40
N ALA A 104 -29.23 -14.14 40.10
CA ALA A 104 -30.07 -13.51 39.08
C ALA A 104 -31.20 -14.47 38.67
N THR A 105 -32.45 -14.14 39.01
CA THR A 105 -33.63 -14.98 38.77
C THR A 105 -34.05 -15.00 37.30
N THR A 106 -34.17 -16.19 36.71
CA THR A 106 -34.90 -16.38 35.44
C THR A 106 -36.39 -16.15 35.64
N VAL A 107 -37.03 -15.47 34.68
CA VAL A 107 -38.48 -15.28 34.60
C VAL A 107 -38.95 -15.77 33.24
N ASP A 108 -39.93 -16.67 33.25
CA ASP A 108 -40.50 -17.35 32.10
C ASP A 108 -41.85 -16.72 31.68
N PRO A 109 -42.03 -16.28 30.42
CA PRO A 109 -43.32 -15.88 29.87
C PRO A 109 -43.95 -17.03 29.06
N THR A 110 -44.90 -17.74 29.68
CA THR A 110 -45.62 -18.89 29.12
C THR A 110 -46.64 -18.52 28.01
N ASP A 111 -46.86 -19.45 27.08
CA ASP A 111 -47.96 -19.60 26.09
C ASP A 111 -48.99 -18.46 25.85
N GLU A 112 -49.16 -18.04 24.59
CA GLU A 112 -50.49 -17.74 24.03
C GLU A 112 -50.74 -18.41 22.66
N THR A 113 -51.57 -19.46 22.72
CA THR A 113 -52.51 -20.03 21.73
C THR A 113 -52.44 -19.70 20.23
N THR A 114 -52.51 -20.78 19.43
CA THR A 114 -52.88 -20.80 18.01
C THR A 114 -54.33 -20.40 17.72
N VAL A 115 -54.55 -19.74 16.56
CA VAL A 115 -55.85 -19.72 15.85
C VAL A 115 -55.59 -19.86 14.35
N ASP A 116 -56.24 -20.83 13.72
CA ASP A 116 -56.31 -21.06 12.26
C ASP A 116 -57.71 -20.70 11.75
N PRO A 117 -57.83 -20.10 10.55
CA PRO A 117 -58.95 -20.45 9.69
C PRO A 117 -58.61 -20.61 8.19
N THR A 118 -58.39 -21.87 7.78
CA THR A 118 -59.28 -22.63 6.87
C THR A 118 -59.46 -22.16 5.40
N ASP A 119 -59.40 -23.15 4.50
CA ASP A 119 -59.68 -23.12 3.05
C ASP A 119 -60.83 -22.23 2.54
N ALA A 120 -60.61 -21.65 1.35
CA ALA A 120 -61.67 -21.38 0.38
C ALA A 120 -61.13 -21.50 -1.07
N THR A 121 -61.51 -22.57 -1.78
CA THR A 121 -61.18 -22.80 -3.20
C THR A 121 -62.37 -22.52 -4.12
N THR A 122 -62.21 -21.64 -5.12
CA THR A 122 -63.07 -21.56 -6.32
C THR A 122 -62.26 -20.85 -7.43
N ASP A 123 -61.79 -21.49 -8.52
CA ASP A 123 -62.45 -22.06 -9.71
C ASP A 123 -62.77 -21.05 -10.86
N GLU A 124 -62.09 -21.27 -11.99
CA GLU A 124 -62.48 -21.06 -13.41
C GLU A 124 -62.89 -19.69 -14.02
N THR A 125 -62.19 -19.35 -15.12
CA THR A 125 -62.63 -18.56 -16.31
C THR A 125 -62.92 -17.04 -16.16
N THR A 126 -62.45 -16.18 -17.08
CA THR A 126 -63.00 -16.03 -18.46
C THR A 126 -62.08 -15.21 -19.37
N ASP A 127 -62.02 -15.53 -20.67
CA ASP A 127 -61.32 -14.77 -21.73
C ASP A 127 -61.88 -13.36 -21.97
N ALA A 128 -61.00 -12.38 -22.23
CA ALA A 128 -61.35 -11.11 -22.87
C ALA A 128 -60.15 -10.48 -23.61
N THR A 129 -59.99 -10.78 -24.90
CA THR A 129 -59.06 -10.07 -25.80
C THR A 129 -59.55 -8.65 -26.09
N THR A 130 -58.67 -7.65 -26.12
CA THR A 130 -58.79 -6.42 -26.92
C THR A 130 -57.40 -5.82 -27.15
N ASP A 131 -57.18 -5.29 -28.35
CA ASP A 131 -55.89 -4.80 -28.85
C ASP A 131 -55.42 -3.45 -28.27
N GLY A 132 -54.11 -3.34 -28.07
CA GLY A 132 -53.31 -2.38 -28.87
C GLY A 132 -52.84 -1.06 -28.23
N VAL A 133 -51.59 -0.72 -28.58
CA VAL A 133 -50.94 0.61 -28.52
C VAL A 133 -50.62 1.10 -27.08
N THR A 134 -49.41 1.54 -26.72
CA THR A 134 -48.22 1.97 -27.49
C THR A 134 -46.93 1.37 -26.90
N ASP A 135 -45.83 1.38 -27.65
CA ASP A 135 -44.49 1.41 -27.03
C ASP A 135 -44.36 2.62 -26.09
N ALA A 136 -43.82 2.37 -24.91
CA ALA A 136 -43.33 3.38 -23.98
C ALA A 136 -41.91 2.98 -23.57
N THR A 137 -40.99 3.04 -24.55
CA THR A 137 -39.55 3.07 -24.28
C THR A 137 -39.29 4.25 -23.36
N THR A 138 -39.10 3.95 -22.08
CA THR A 138 -38.58 4.92 -21.11
C THR A 138 -37.09 4.97 -21.38
N GLU A 139 -36.70 5.80 -22.35
CA GLU A 139 -35.32 6.21 -22.47
C GLU A 139 -35.03 7.09 -21.26
N ASP A 140 -34.21 6.58 -20.32
CA ASP A 140 -33.57 7.43 -19.31
C ASP A 140 -32.54 8.31 -20.03
N THR A 141 -33.05 9.33 -20.71
CA THR A 141 -32.29 10.53 -21.05
C THR A 141 -32.15 11.32 -19.76
N ASP A 142 -31.06 11.11 -19.03
CA ASP A 142 -30.58 12.07 -18.03
C ASP A 142 -30.07 13.30 -18.79
N GLU A 143 -31.03 14.10 -19.26
CA GLU A 143 -30.80 15.20 -20.18
C GLU A 143 -30.26 16.41 -19.40
N THR A 144 -29.01 16.31 -18.95
CA THR A 144 -28.23 17.44 -18.40
C THR A 144 -27.82 18.41 -19.51
N THR A 145 -28.77 18.85 -20.34
CA THR A 145 -28.61 19.89 -21.36
C THR A 145 -28.47 21.27 -20.72
N GLY A 146 -27.32 21.46 -20.08
CA GLY A 146 -26.60 22.72 -20.13
C GLY A 146 -26.42 23.18 -21.59
N PRO A 147 -26.06 24.46 -21.80
CA PRO A 147 -26.10 25.07 -23.13
C PRO A 147 -25.07 24.44 -24.07
N ASP A 148 -25.54 23.74 -25.11
CA ASP A 148 -24.79 23.19 -26.26
C ASP A 148 -23.31 22.90 -25.96
N CYS A 149 -23.00 21.77 -25.32
CA CYS A 149 -21.61 21.30 -25.18
C CYS A 149 -20.94 21.30 -26.57
N GLN A 150 -19.78 21.95 -26.69
CA GLN A 150 -19.06 22.11 -27.96
C GLN A 150 -17.70 21.41 -27.86
N PRO A 151 -17.56 20.21 -28.47
CA PRO A 151 -16.35 19.39 -28.35
C PRO A 151 -15.06 20.18 -28.54
N SER A 152 -14.22 20.16 -27.51
CA SER A 152 -12.96 20.90 -27.44
C SER A 152 -11.77 19.93 -27.26
N GLU A 153 -10.78 20.30 -26.44
CA GLU A 153 -9.63 19.45 -26.10
C GLU A 153 -9.70 19.25 -24.58
N GLU A 154 -10.01 18.03 -24.15
CA GLU A 154 -10.25 17.67 -22.74
C GLU A 154 -9.07 18.09 -21.85
N VAL A 155 -9.34 18.82 -20.77
CA VAL A 155 -8.34 19.24 -19.79
C VAL A 155 -8.91 19.15 -18.38
N CYS A 156 -8.15 18.60 -17.43
CA CYS A 156 -8.58 18.36 -16.05
C CYS A 156 -9.17 19.62 -15.37
N ASN A 157 -10.51 19.73 -15.32
CA ASN A 157 -11.22 20.90 -14.80
C ASN A 157 -12.62 20.64 -14.20
N ASP A 158 -12.97 19.38 -13.92
CA ASP A 158 -14.31 18.94 -13.47
C ASP A 158 -15.43 19.12 -14.52
N VAL A 159 -15.10 19.14 -15.83
CA VAL A 159 -16.08 19.30 -16.93
C VAL A 159 -15.73 18.39 -18.11
N ASP A 160 -16.74 17.68 -18.63
CA ASP A 160 -16.75 17.01 -19.95
C ASP A 160 -16.62 18.09 -21.06
N ASP A 161 -15.39 18.31 -21.53
CA ASP A 161 -14.99 19.38 -22.45
C ASP A 161 -14.99 18.89 -23.93
N ASP A 162 -14.88 17.58 -24.15
CA ASP A 162 -14.94 16.90 -25.45
C ASP A 162 -16.36 16.38 -25.82
N CYS A 163 -17.27 16.30 -24.84
CA CYS A 163 -18.68 15.93 -24.94
C CYS A 163 -18.95 14.43 -25.22
N ASP A 164 -18.08 13.50 -24.78
CA ASP A 164 -18.34 12.05 -24.86
C ASP A 164 -19.19 11.48 -23.70
N GLY A 165 -19.38 12.26 -22.63
CA GLY A 165 -20.16 11.90 -21.45
C GLY A 165 -19.33 11.39 -20.26
N LEU A 166 -18.00 11.40 -20.35
CA LEU A 166 -17.06 11.16 -19.25
C LEU A 166 -16.37 12.48 -18.88
N ILE A 167 -16.17 12.73 -17.58
CA ILE A 167 -15.46 13.93 -17.12
C ILE A 167 -13.96 13.65 -16.98
N ASP A 168 -13.11 14.61 -17.39
CA ASP A 168 -11.66 14.62 -17.16
C ASP A 168 -10.97 13.31 -17.62
N ASN A 169 -11.41 12.72 -18.75
CA ASN A 169 -11.10 11.34 -19.15
C ASN A 169 -9.67 11.09 -19.74
N VAL A 170 -8.75 12.02 -19.52
CA VAL A 170 -7.48 12.20 -20.26
C VAL A 170 -6.43 11.11 -19.96
N ASP A 171 -5.82 10.53 -21.01
CA ASP A 171 -4.57 9.72 -20.96
C ASP A 171 -3.62 10.17 -22.10
N VAL A 172 -2.65 11.04 -21.80
CA VAL A 172 -1.60 11.52 -22.73
C VAL A 172 -0.37 10.59 -22.75
N GLY A 173 -0.60 9.28 -22.62
CA GLY A 173 0.40 8.23 -22.84
C GLY A 173 -0.12 7.03 -23.64
N MET A 174 -1.43 6.77 -23.58
CA MET A 174 -2.03 5.44 -23.76
C MET A 174 -1.37 4.40 -22.85
N ASP A 175 -1.11 4.78 -21.59
CA ASP A 175 -0.51 3.89 -20.59
C ASP A 175 -1.51 3.26 -19.60
N GLY A 176 -2.78 3.67 -19.66
CA GLY A 176 -3.88 3.07 -18.91
C GLY A 176 -4.20 3.78 -17.59
N ILE A 177 -3.56 4.92 -17.31
CA ILE A 177 -3.84 5.79 -16.18
C ILE A 177 -4.43 7.10 -16.69
N CYS A 178 -5.35 7.66 -15.91
CA CYS A 178 -5.94 8.95 -16.20
C CYS A 178 -5.04 10.07 -15.61
N ASP A 179 -4.57 10.97 -16.47
CA ASP A 179 -3.69 12.09 -16.11
C ASP A 179 -4.31 13.01 -15.04
N CYS A 180 -5.64 13.08 -14.99
CA CYS A 180 -6.38 13.99 -14.12
C CYS A 180 -6.55 13.51 -12.67
N LEU A 181 -6.10 12.31 -12.32
CA LEU A 181 -6.25 11.75 -10.96
C LEU A 181 -5.49 12.57 -9.91
N ASN A 182 -6.17 12.90 -8.81
CA ASN A 182 -5.61 13.50 -7.63
C ASN A 182 -5.44 12.42 -6.54
N ILE A 183 -4.20 12.11 -6.18
CA ILE A 183 -3.82 10.95 -5.37
C ILE A 183 -3.17 11.41 -4.05
N ALA A 184 -3.75 11.00 -2.92
CA ALA A 184 -3.18 11.23 -1.60
C ALA A 184 -2.40 10.02 -1.09
N LEU A 185 -1.11 10.17 -0.84
CA LEU A 185 -0.29 9.22 -0.07
C LEU A 185 -0.39 9.59 1.42
N VAL A 186 -1.17 8.82 2.19
CA VAL A 186 -1.52 9.12 3.58
C VAL A 186 -0.54 8.46 4.55
N GLY A 187 0.49 9.21 4.95
CA GLY A 187 1.51 8.82 5.91
C GLY A 187 2.94 9.06 5.42
N ASN A 188 3.92 8.46 6.10
CA ASN A 188 5.34 8.72 5.84
C ASN A 188 5.88 7.87 4.69
N GLU A 189 6.94 8.33 4.02
CA GLU A 189 7.77 7.48 3.15
C GLU A 189 8.33 6.29 3.96
N GLY A 190 8.20 5.08 3.43
CA GLY A 190 8.65 3.85 4.07
C GLY A 190 10.15 3.78 4.39
N ALA A 191 10.55 2.74 5.14
CA ALA A 191 11.94 2.56 5.57
C ALA A 191 12.92 2.14 4.45
N ASN A 192 12.40 1.75 3.28
CA ASN A 192 13.15 1.46 2.06
C ASN A 192 12.81 2.52 0.99
N PRO A 193 13.69 2.76 0.00
CA PRO A 193 13.38 3.68 -1.11
C PRO A 193 12.13 3.26 -1.90
N SER A 194 11.19 4.21 -2.03
CA SER A 194 9.98 4.15 -2.87
C SER A 194 9.85 5.38 -3.79
N ALA A 195 10.99 6.02 -4.07
CA ALA A 195 11.03 7.26 -4.85
C ALA A 195 10.65 7.02 -6.33
N GLU A 196 10.88 5.81 -6.87
CA GLU A 196 10.41 5.44 -8.20
C GLU A 196 8.89 5.32 -8.28
N PHE A 197 8.19 5.00 -7.19
CA PHE A 197 6.72 4.87 -7.21
C PHE A 197 6.04 6.24 -7.30
N GLN A 198 6.34 7.18 -6.39
CA GLN A 198 5.74 8.53 -6.45
C GLN A 198 6.17 9.28 -7.72
N ALA A 199 7.46 9.25 -8.09
CA ALA A 199 7.93 9.91 -9.31
C ALA A 199 7.44 9.23 -10.61
N TRP A 200 6.94 7.98 -10.53
CA TRP A 200 6.21 7.36 -11.63
C TRP A 200 4.77 7.86 -11.69
N LEU A 201 4.02 7.89 -10.57
CA LEU A 201 2.66 8.44 -10.55
C LEU A 201 2.61 9.86 -11.14
N GLU A 202 3.51 10.75 -10.68
CA GLU A 202 3.67 12.12 -11.19
C GLU A 202 4.07 12.19 -12.69
N ALA A 203 4.55 11.09 -13.27
CA ALA A 203 4.91 10.95 -14.68
C ALA A 203 3.80 10.28 -15.53
N GLN A 204 2.68 9.88 -14.93
CA GLN A 204 1.44 9.44 -15.61
C GLN A 204 0.37 10.54 -15.45
N GLY A 205 0.80 11.81 -15.61
CA GLY A 205 0.00 13.04 -15.46
C GLY A 205 -0.44 13.41 -14.04
N THR A 206 -0.71 12.41 -13.19
CA THR A 206 -1.43 12.55 -11.91
C THR A 206 -0.85 13.58 -10.95
N GLN A 207 -1.72 14.21 -10.17
CA GLN A 207 -1.32 15.05 -9.03
C GLN A 207 -1.15 14.19 -7.78
N VAL A 208 0.04 14.18 -7.18
CA VAL A 208 0.34 13.37 -5.99
C VAL A 208 0.74 14.22 -4.80
N ASP A 209 0.00 14.10 -3.70
CA ASP A 209 0.25 14.78 -2.43
C ASP A 209 0.59 13.75 -1.34
N ARG A 210 1.66 13.97 -0.56
CA ARG A 210 1.93 13.18 0.65
C ARG A 210 1.48 13.91 1.91
N ILE A 211 0.43 13.39 2.55
CA ILE A 211 -0.31 14.04 3.64
C ILE A 211 -0.28 13.21 4.94
N HIS A 212 -0.74 13.77 6.06
CA HIS A 212 -0.83 13.10 7.37
C HIS A 212 0.49 12.50 7.92
N THR A 213 1.64 13.00 7.48
CA THR A 213 2.96 12.76 8.09
C THR A 213 3.04 13.28 9.54
N ASN A 214 2.15 14.21 9.91
CA ASN A 214 2.02 14.76 11.26
C ASN A 214 0.85 14.10 12.03
N ALA A 215 1.16 13.46 13.15
CA ALA A 215 0.18 12.78 14.01
C ALA A 215 -0.88 13.69 14.69
N ASN A 216 -0.86 15.01 14.46
CA ASN A 216 -1.82 15.98 15.03
C ASN A 216 -2.79 16.55 13.98
N GLU A 217 -2.63 16.20 12.71
CA GLU A 217 -3.48 16.68 11.60
C GLU A 217 -4.67 15.73 11.39
N PRO A 218 -5.93 16.19 11.52
CA PRO A 218 -7.12 15.33 11.45
C PRO A 218 -7.51 15.02 10.00
N LEU A 219 -7.85 13.76 9.71
CA LEU A 219 -8.36 13.36 8.39
C LEU A 219 -9.84 13.74 8.28
N ASP A 220 -10.08 14.96 7.82
CA ASP A 220 -11.41 15.56 7.68
C ASP A 220 -11.93 15.58 6.21
N PRO A 221 -13.24 15.78 5.99
CA PRO A 221 -13.83 15.73 4.66
C PRO A 221 -13.31 16.80 3.69
N ALA A 222 -12.81 17.94 4.18
CA ALA A 222 -12.27 19.01 3.35
C ALA A 222 -10.79 18.77 2.96
N THR A 223 -10.11 17.84 3.61
CA THR A 223 -8.87 17.24 3.11
C THR A 223 -9.17 16.12 2.11
N LEU A 224 -10.13 15.24 2.40
CA LEU A 224 -10.50 14.14 1.49
C LEU A 224 -11.10 14.61 0.16
N SER A 225 -11.90 15.68 0.15
CA SER A 225 -12.54 16.23 -1.07
C SER A 225 -11.61 16.99 -2.03
N LYS A 226 -10.33 16.63 -2.06
CA LYS A 226 -9.33 17.11 -3.02
C LYS A 226 -8.72 15.96 -3.85
N TYR A 227 -9.09 14.73 -3.52
CA TYR A 227 -8.46 13.52 -4.01
C TYR A 227 -9.53 12.56 -4.49
N ASP A 228 -9.20 11.85 -5.56
CA ASP A 228 -9.99 10.77 -6.15
C ASP A 228 -9.58 9.43 -5.56
N ILE A 229 -8.28 9.29 -5.24
CA ILE A 229 -7.66 8.08 -4.70
C ILE A 229 -6.88 8.41 -3.43
N VAL A 230 -7.09 7.60 -2.39
CA VAL A 230 -6.36 7.62 -1.12
C VAL A 230 -5.57 6.32 -0.99
N ILE A 231 -4.24 6.44 -0.95
CA ILE A 231 -3.30 5.34 -0.71
C ILE A 231 -2.81 5.43 0.74
N LEU A 232 -3.12 4.41 1.56
CA LEU A 232 -2.66 4.33 2.94
C LEU A 232 -1.25 3.72 2.99
N ASP A 233 -0.24 4.56 3.19
CA ASP A 233 1.19 4.20 3.22
C ASP A 233 1.84 4.64 4.55
N TRP A 234 2.49 3.69 5.22
CA TRP A 234 3.15 3.81 6.53
C TRP A 234 2.52 4.83 7.50
N LEU A 235 1.21 4.69 7.70
CA LEU A 235 0.39 5.53 8.57
C LEU A 235 1.09 5.81 9.90
N VAL A 236 1.18 7.08 10.32
CA VAL A 236 2.00 7.49 11.47
C VAL A 236 1.35 7.24 12.84
N ARG A 237 0.02 7.06 12.86
CA ARG A 237 -0.82 6.89 14.05
C ARG A 237 -2.05 6.03 13.74
N SER A 238 -2.79 5.64 14.77
CA SER A 238 -4.19 5.23 14.60
C SER A 238 -5.09 6.46 14.50
N TYR A 239 -6.21 6.30 13.81
CA TYR A 239 -7.19 7.33 13.54
C TYR A 239 -8.39 7.17 14.48
N SER A 240 -9.11 8.28 14.70
CA SER A 240 -10.32 8.29 15.51
C SER A 240 -11.53 7.76 14.74
N ALA A 241 -12.58 7.36 15.46
CA ALA A 241 -13.80 6.87 14.85
C ALA A 241 -14.51 7.89 13.92
N GLU A 242 -14.30 9.20 14.14
CA GLU A 242 -14.82 10.24 13.24
C GLU A 242 -14.00 10.32 11.95
N GLU A 243 -12.68 10.17 12.01
CA GLU A 243 -11.81 10.15 10.81
C GLU A 243 -12.03 8.91 9.95
N ALA A 244 -12.21 7.74 10.60
CA ALA A 244 -12.58 6.51 9.92
C ALA A 244 -13.98 6.57 9.31
N LYS A 245 -14.90 7.29 9.98
CA LYS A 245 -16.20 7.66 9.41
C LYS A 245 -16.01 8.59 8.21
N ASN A 246 -15.18 9.64 8.27
CA ASN A 246 -14.96 10.56 7.16
C ASN A 246 -14.43 9.84 5.92
N LEU A 247 -13.46 8.93 6.10
CA LEU A 247 -12.93 8.12 5.01
C LEU A 247 -14.02 7.21 4.41
N ARG A 248 -14.81 6.50 5.25
CA ARG A 248 -15.92 5.68 4.74
C ARG A 248 -16.97 6.52 4.03
N ASP A 249 -17.40 7.65 4.61
CA ASP A 249 -18.42 8.53 4.03
C ASP A 249 -17.96 9.10 2.67
N TRP A 250 -16.65 9.27 2.47
CA TRP A 250 -16.03 9.67 1.19
C TRP A 250 -15.94 8.51 0.18
N VAL A 251 -15.57 7.29 0.61
CA VAL A 251 -15.63 6.08 -0.24
C VAL A 251 -17.07 5.79 -0.68
N GLU A 252 -18.03 5.84 0.25
CA GLU A 252 -19.45 5.64 -0.04
C GLU A 252 -20.02 6.69 -1.01
N ALA A 253 -19.32 7.82 -1.21
CA ALA A 253 -19.64 8.87 -2.17
C ALA A 253 -18.86 8.79 -3.51
N GLY A 254 -17.96 7.81 -3.69
CA GLY A 254 -17.21 7.60 -4.94
C GLY A 254 -15.69 7.42 -4.79
N GLY A 255 -15.11 7.73 -3.63
CA GLY A 255 -13.66 7.73 -3.43
C GLY A 255 -12.99 6.34 -3.50
N GLY A 256 -11.79 6.27 -4.09
CA GLY A 256 -10.98 5.06 -4.20
C GLY A 256 -9.98 4.88 -3.05
N VAL A 257 -9.92 3.70 -2.42
CA VAL A 257 -8.88 3.40 -1.40
C VAL A 257 -7.97 2.27 -1.85
N MET A 258 -6.66 2.50 -1.82
CA MET A 258 -5.65 1.45 -1.71
C MET A 258 -5.12 1.41 -0.28
N SER A 259 -5.19 0.25 0.38
CA SER A 259 -4.55 0.05 1.68
C SER A 259 -3.36 -0.90 1.54
N MET A 260 -2.21 -0.50 2.08
CA MET A 260 -1.02 -1.33 2.19
C MET A 260 -0.56 -1.43 3.66
N THR A 261 0.24 -2.44 3.96
CA THR A 261 0.79 -2.68 5.31
C THR A 261 1.99 -3.62 5.25
N GLY A 262 2.86 -3.57 6.26
CA GLY A 262 3.96 -4.52 6.45
C GLY A 262 5.30 -3.88 6.82
N HIS A 263 5.45 -2.56 6.58
CA HIS A 263 6.67 -1.72 6.74
C HIS A 263 7.54 -2.02 7.97
N THR A 264 6.93 -2.48 9.05
CA THR A 264 7.66 -3.02 10.22
C THR A 264 6.89 -4.18 10.86
N ASN A 265 7.59 -5.27 11.21
CA ASN A 265 7.02 -6.46 11.86
C ASN A 265 6.62 -6.22 13.34
N ASN A 266 5.63 -5.35 13.58
CA ASN A 266 5.03 -5.10 14.89
C ASN A 266 3.55 -4.68 14.76
N ASN A 267 2.84 -4.63 15.89
CA ASN A 267 1.40 -4.36 15.93
C ASN A 267 0.96 -3.04 15.29
N THR A 268 1.82 -2.01 15.15
CA THR A 268 1.38 -0.73 14.59
C THR A 268 0.96 -0.82 13.12
N VAL A 269 1.51 -1.76 12.33
CA VAL A 269 1.05 -1.96 10.94
C VAL A 269 -0.28 -2.73 10.88
N VAL A 270 -0.74 -3.31 11.99
CA VAL A 270 -2.11 -3.82 12.16
C VAL A 270 -3.02 -2.69 12.65
N ASP A 271 -2.69 -2.12 13.82
CA ASP A 271 -3.57 -1.25 14.62
C ASP A 271 -3.83 0.12 13.98
N ARG A 272 -2.97 0.56 13.04
CA ARG A 272 -3.12 1.84 12.36
C ARG A 272 -4.05 1.77 11.14
N PRO A 273 -3.79 0.99 10.08
CA PRO A 273 -4.75 0.87 8.97
C PRO A 273 -6.11 0.33 9.43
N ASN A 274 -6.14 -0.68 10.31
CA ASN A 274 -7.41 -1.23 10.82
C ASN A 274 -8.29 -0.19 11.54
N SER A 275 -7.72 0.91 12.04
CA SER A 275 -8.51 2.01 12.61
C SER A 275 -9.27 2.82 11.56
N LEU A 276 -8.86 2.79 10.29
CA LEU A 276 -9.54 3.40 9.14
C LEU A 276 -10.41 2.39 8.36
N ILE A 277 -9.86 1.22 8.01
CA ILE A 277 -10.56 0.24 7.15
C ILE A 277 -11.50 -0.72 7.91
N GLY A 278 -11.28 -0.93 9.21
CA GLY A 278 -12.09 -1.85 10.04
C GLY A 278 -13.58 -1.49 10.08
N PRO A 279 -13.98 -0.20 10.16
CA PRO A 279 -15.38 0.22 10.03
C PRO A 279 -16.06 -0.04 8.68
N MET A 280 -15.34 -0.60 7.69
CA MET A 280 -15.86 -1.07 6.40
C MET A 280 -15.77 -2.60 6.26
N GLY A 281 -15.54 -3.32 7.37
CA GLY A 281 -15.55 -4.79 7.39
C GLY A 281 -14.24 -5.47 6.97
N LEU A 282 -13.17 -4.71 6.71
CA LEU A 282 -11.87 -5.24 6.27
C LEU A 282 -10.77 -4.92 7.28
N THR A 283 -9.99 -5.92 7.67
CA THR A 283 -8.88 -5.75 8.62
C THR A 283 -7.71 -6.68 8.34
N TYR A 284 -6.48 -6.21 8.51
CA TYR A 284 -5.30 -7.07 8.54
C TYR A 284 -5.21 -7.86 9.83
N ASN A 285 -4.72 -9.10 9.76
CA ASN A 285 -4.60 -9.99 10.92
C ASN A 285 -3.20 -10.63 11.02
N ALA A 286 -2.51 -10.39 12.14
CA ALA A 286 -1.16 -10.91 12.44
C ALA A 286 -1.13 -12.19 13.28
N SER A 287 -2.27 -12.83 13.55
CA SER A 287 -2.36 -14.05 14.40
C SER A 287 -1.66 -15.29 13.81
N LYS A 288 -1.35 -15.27 12.51
CA LYS A 288 -0.52 -16.28 11.81
C LYS A 288 0.95 -15.85 11.68
N GLY A 289 1.32 -14.72 12.28
CA GLY A 289 2.59 -14.03 12.06
C GLY A 289 2.62 -13.23 10.76
N PHE A 290 3.73 -12.51 10.57
CA PHE A 290 4.14 -11.89 9.30
C PHE A 290 4.73 -12.96 8.38
N PHE A 291 4.46 -12.92 7.07
CA PHE A 291 4.86 -13.99 6.15
C PHE A 291 5.23 -13.49 4.75
N SER A 292 5.91 -14.35 3.98
CA SER A 292 6.45 -14.01 2.66
C SER A 292 6.29 -15.16 1.68
N GLY A 293 6.16 -14.84 0.38
CA GLY A 293 6.11 -15.80 -0.71
C GLY A 293 5.33 -15.25 -1.91
N PRO A 294 5.81 -15.43 -3.16
CA PRO A 294 5.23 -14.75 -4.32
C PRO A 294 3.76 -15.14 -4.54
N ILE A 295 2.90 -14.11 -4.68
CA ILE A 295 1.50 -14.29 -5.04
C ILE A 295 1.46 -14.79 -6.47
N THR A 296 1.00 -16.03 -6.62
CA THR A 296 0.90 -16.77 -7.89
C THR A 296 -0.49 -17.41 -8.06
N ASN A 297 -1.38 -17.22 -7.08
CA ASN A 297 -2.74 -17.71 -7.06
C ASN A 297 -3.71 -16.52 -7.07
N PHE A 298 -4.15 -16.16 -8.27
CA PHE A 298 -5.04 -15.05 -8.55
C PHE A 298 -6.44 -15.56 -8.91
N ALA A 299 -7.49 -14.91 -8.40
CA ALA A 299 -8.84 -15.05 -8.97
C ALA A 299 -8.98 -14.09 -10.18
N PRO A 300 -9.78 -14.42 -11.21
CA PRO A 300 -9.99 -13.54 -12.36
C PRO A 300 -10.65 -12.22 -11.94
N HIS A 301 -9.95 -11.10 -12.15
CA HIS A 301 -10.36 -9.75 -11.79
C HIS A 301 -9.55 -8.73 -12.61
N PRO A 302 -10.03 -7.51 -12.93
CA PRO A 302 -9.24 -6.51 -13.66
C PRO A 302 -7.83 -6.28 -13.08
N ILE A 303 -7.72 -6.08 -11.75
CA ILE A 303 -6.45 -5.97 -10.98
C ILE A 303 -5.49 -7.16 -11.16
N THR A 304 -5.96 -8.32 -11.63
CA THR A 304 -5.14 -9.54 -11.78
C THR A 304 -4.94 -9.97 -13.24
N MET A 305 -5.52 -9.26 -14.22
CA MET A 305 -5.53 -9.70 -15.60
C MET A 305 -4.15 -9.70 -16.23
N GLY A 306 -3.61 -10.91 -16.47
CA GLY A 306 -2.29 -11.10 -17.10
C GLY A 306 -1.12 -11.11 -16.12
N LEU A 307 -1.35 -10.84 -14.83
CA LEU A 307 -0.32 -11.02 -13.79
C LEU A 307 0.00 -12.52 -13.63
N THR A 308 1.27 -12.83 -13.37
CA THR A 308 1.73 -14.22 -13.12
C THR A 308 2.52 -14.36 -11.82
N SER A 309 3.11 -13.27 -11.31
CA SER A 309 3.73 -13.22 -9.99
C SER A 309 3.83 -11.79 -9.48
N ILE A 310 3.33 -11.54 -8.27
CA ILE A 310 3.60 -10.31 -7.50
C ILE A 310 4.37 -10.68 -6.23
N SER A 311 5.28 -9.82 -5.77
CA SER A 311 6.04 -10.02 -4.52
C SER A 311 5.16 -9.92 -3.28
N PHE A 312 5.65 -10.50 -2.18
CA PHE A 312 5.00 -10.44 -0.86
C PHE A 312 6.04 -10.78 0.21
N TYR A 313 6.45 -9.80 1.02
CA TYR A 313 7.72 -9.87 1.77
C TYR A 313 7.65 -9.40 3.24
N GLY A 314 6.68 -9.92 3.97
CA GLY A 314 6.48 -9.62 5.38
C GLY A 314 5.05 -9.22 5.70
N GLY A 315 4.22 -9.07 4.68
CA GLY A 315 2.81 -8.75 4.81
C GLY A 315 1.95 -9.71 5.65
N LEU A 316 0.68 -9.33 5.68
CA LEU A 316 -0.40 -9.86 6.51
C LEU A 316 -1.54 -10.39 5.65
N TYR A 317 -2.37 -11.27 6.22
CA TYR A 317 -3.61 -11.69 5.56
C TYR A 317 -4.78 -10.79 5.98
N VAL A 318 -5.76 -10.66 5.09
CA VAL A 318 -6.97 -9.86 5.29
C VAL A 318 -8.08 -10.75 5.86
N ASP A 319 -8.64 -10.34 7.00
CA ASP A 319 -9.93 -10.81 7.49
C ASP A 319 -11.05 -9.98 6.85
N ILE A 320 -12.16 -10.65 6.55
CA ILE A 320 -13.37 -10.08 5.96
C ILE A 320 -14.53 -10.31 6.93
N VAL A 321 -15.27 -9.25 7.21
CA VAL A 321 -16.51 -9.25 7.99
C VAL A 321 -17.60 -8.60 7.13
N GLU A 322 -18.54 -9.40 6.66
CA GLU A 322 -19.66 -8.92 5.84
C GLU A 322 -20.55 -7.95 6.66
N ASP A 323 -20.52 -6.66 6.34
CA ASP A 323 -21.36 -5.63 6.97
C ASP A 323 -22.74 -5.50 6.30
N GLY A 324 -22.91 -6.11 5.11
CA GLY A 324 -24.12 -6.04 4.30
C GLY A 324 -24.22 -4.79 3.41
N ILE A 325 -23.15 -4.00 3.31
CA ILE A 325 -23.06 -2.79 2.47
C ILE A 325 -21.98 -2.98 1.39
N GLY A 326 -20.80 -3.48 1.77
CA GLY A 326 -19.70 -3.76 0.84
C GLY A 326 -19.80 -5.15 0.19
N VAL A 327 -19.39 -5.27 -1.07
CA VAL A 327 -19.32 -6.55 -1.80
C VAL A 327 -17.87 -7.02 -1.87
N ASN A 328 -17.51 -7.99 -1.03
CA ASN A 328 -16.12 -8.44 -0.84
C ASN A 328 -15.68 -9.52 -1.86
N THR A 329 -14.65 -9.23 -2.65
CA THR A 329 -14.04 -10.17 -3.61
C THR A 329 -12.57 -10.43 -3.25
N THR A 330 -12.24 -11.66 -2.84
CA THR A 330 -10.84 -12.08 -2.67
C THR A 330 -10.20 -12.34 -4.05
N ILE A 331 -9.22 -11.53 -4.42
CA ILE A 331 -8.54 -11.60 -5.73
C ILE A 331 -7.13 -12.19 -5.67
N MET A 332 -6.47 -12.14 -4.52
CA MET A 332 -5.14 -12.71 -4.29
C MET A 332 -5.11 -13.54 -3.00
N THR A 333 -4.42 -14.69 -3.02
CA THR A 333 -4.39 -15.62 -1.88
C THR A 333 -3.04 -16.32 -1.75
N LEU A 334 -2.54 -16.39 -0.52
CA LEU A 334 -1.40 -17.24 -0.11
C LEU A 334 -1.90 -18.36 0.83
N PRO A 335 -1.09 -19.38 1.15
CA PRO A 335 -1.51 -20.50 2.02
C PRO A 335 -2.04 -20.09 3.41
N GLN A 336 -1.71 -18.88 3.86
CA GLN A 336 -2.18 -18.26 5.09
C GLN A 336 -3.60 -17.70 4.99
N GLY A 337 -4.06 -17.25 3.82
CA GLY A 337 -5.37 -16.64 3.61
C GLY A 337 -5.42 -15.63 2.44
N PRO A 338 -6.51 -14.85 2.35
CA PRO A 338 -6.60 -13.69 1.44
C PRO A 338 -5.49 -12.69 1.70
N VAL A 339 -4.85 -12.17 0.66
CA VAL A 339 -3.80 -11.13 0.74
C VAL A 339 -4.01 -9.96 -0.21
N GLY A 340 -5.04 -10.04 -1.05
CA GLY A 340 -5.58 -8.95 -1.84
C GLY A 340 -7.08 -9.12 -1.93
N VAL A 341 -7.81 -8.18 -1.34
CA VAL A 341 -9.28 -8.19 -1.27
C VAL A 341 -9.81 -6.87 -1.80
N VAL A 342 -10.70 -6.94 -2.78
CA VAL A 342 -11.47 -5.82 -3.29
C VAL A 342 -12.80 -5.74 -2.55
N GLN A 343 -13.28 -4.53 -2.28
CA GLN A 343 -14.66 -4.27 -1.87
C GLN A 343 -15.23 -3.12 -2.68
N ASP A 344 -16.27 -3.41 -3.47
CA ASP A 344 -17.12 -2.38 -4.06
C ASP A 344 -18.12 -1.93 -2.99
N ARG A 345 -18.24 -0.61 -2.78
CA ARG A 345 -18.97 -0.02 -1.65
C ARG A 345 -19.77 1.20 -2.06
N ILE A 346 -21.05 0.97 -2.36
CA ILE A 346 -22.00 1.97 -2.86
C ILE A 346 -21.50 2.56 -4.20
N SER A 347 -20.80 3.68 -4.19
CA SER A 347 -20.26 4.33 -5.39
C SER A 347 -18.74 4.27 -5.52
N GLY A 348 -18.01 3.96 -4.45
CA GLY A 348 -16.55 3.86 -4.45
C GLY A 348 -16.04 2.44 -4.20
N THR A 349 -14.72 2.28 -4.22
CA THR A 349 -14.06 0.97 -4.19
C THR A 349 -12.84 0.98 -3.26
N LEU A 350 -12.68 -0.09 -2.48
CA LEU A 350 -11.46 -0.38 -1.74
C LEU A 350 -10.69 -1.54 -2.38
N PHE A 351 -9.37 -1.44 -2.40
CA PHE A 351 -8.47 -2.58 -2.53
C PHE A 351 -7.54 -2.64 -1.31
N ILE A 352 -7.63 -3.74 -0.57
CA ILE A 352 -6.83 -4.00 0.62
C ILE A 352 -5.76 -5.04 0.28
N PHE A 353 -4.52 -4.59 0.14
CA PHE A 353 -3.37 -5.41 -0.16
C PHE A 353 -2.50 -5.62 1.08
N GLY A 354 -2.01 -6.85 1.25
CA GLY A 354 -1.41 -7.32 2.51
C GLY A 354 0.03 -6.92 2.78
N ASP A 355 0.74 -6.32 1.82
CA ASP A 355 2.19 -6.07 1.83
C ASP A 355 2.49 -4.70 1.21
N GLU A 356 3.56 -4.02 1.63
CA GLU A 356 3.93 -2.71 1.05
C GLU A 356 4.88 -2.82 -0.16
N TRP A 357 5.61 -3.93 -0.32
CA TRP A 357 6.81 -3.99 -1.17
C TRP A 357 6.58 -3.65 -2.65
N VAL A 358 5.33 -3.70 -3.10
CA VAL A 358 4.88 -3.19 -4.41
C VAL A 358 5.16 -1.69 -4.62
N GLU A 359 5.56 -0.92 -3.60
CA GLU A 359 5.98 0.48 -3.71
C GLU A 359 7.51 0.68 -3.80
N PHE A 360 8.34 -0.34 -3.48
CA PHE A 360 9.78 -0.14 -3.32
C PHE A 360 10.58 -0.25 -4.63
N ASP A 361 11.52 0.68 -4.83
CA ASP A 361 12.40 0.78 -6.01
C ASP A 361 13.08 -0.57 -6.36
N SER A 362 13.43 -1.35 -5.32
CA SER A 362 14.04 -2.68 -5.48
C SER A 362 13.16 -3.68 -6.24
N GLU A 363 11.85 -3.60 -6.05
CA GLU A 363 10.89 -4.48 -6.73
C GLU A 363 10.56 -3.93 -8.11
N TRP A 364 10.40 -2.61 -8.24
CA TRP A 364 10.16 -1.90 -9.51
C TRP A 364 11.24 -2.18 -10.56
N MET A 365 12.51 -2.16 -10.16
CA MET A 365 13.64 -2.49 -11.04
C MET A 365 13.68 -3.97 -11.49
N ASN A 366 13.06 -4.90 -10.75
CA ASN A 366 13.24 -6.35 -10.94
C ASN A 366 11.98 -7.09 -11.39
N ILE A 367 10.78 -6.55 -11.16
CA ILE A 367 9.48 -7.19 -11.43
C ILE A 367 8.62 -6.25 -12.28
N PRO A 368 8.72 -6.32 -13.63
CA PRO A 368 7.96 -5.44 -14.53
C PRO A 368 6.42 -5.50 -14.37
N GLN A 369 5.90 -6.59 -13.80
CA GLN A 369 4.47 -6.75 -13.52
C GLN A 369 3.95 -5.82 -12.41
N ILE A 370 4.82 -5.19 -11.61
CA ILE A 370 4.37 -4.24 -10.57
C ILE A 370 3.81 -2.96 -11.20
N LYS A 371 4.38 -2.48 -12.31
CA LYS A 371 3.81 -1.34 -13.05
C LYS A 371 2.43 -1.68 -13.63
N GLN A 372 2.31 -2.85 -14.25
CA GLN A 372 1.03 -3.36 -14.75
C GLN A 372 -0.01 -3.50 -13.63
N PHE A 373 0.39 -4.04 -12.48
CA PHE A 373 -0.46 -4.15 -11.30
C PHE A 373 -0.93 -2.76 -10.81
N TRP A 374 -0.06 -1.77 -10.72
CA TRP A 374 -0.46 -0.42 -10.32
C TRP A 374 -1.38 0.29 -11.32
N VAL A 375 -1.13 0.19 -12.63
CA VAL A 375 -2.07 0.64 -13.67
C VAL A 375 -3.45 0.01 -13.44
N GLN A 376 -3.50 -1.31 -13.28
CA GLN A 376 -4.75 -2.05 -13.08
C GLN A 376 -5.42 -1.77 -11.71
N VAL A 377 -4.67 -1.41 -10.67
CA VAL A 377 -5.20 -0.94 -9.39
C VAL A 377 -5.82 0.44 -9.55
N LEU A 378 -5.10 1.41 -10.11
CA LEU A 378 -5.55 2.80 -10.25
C LEU A 378 -6.80 2.89 -11.14
N ALA A 379 -6.81 2.24 -12.30
CA ALA A 379 -7.98 2.16 -13.18
C ALA A 379 -9.19 1.47 -12.52
N TYR A 380 -8.95 0.56 -11.57
CA TYR A 380 -10.04 -0.13 -10.87
C TYR A 380 -10.56 0.64 -9.65
N ILE A 381 -9.71 1.27 -8.84
CA ILE A 381 -10.14 2.00 -7.63
C ILE A 381 -10.47 3.47 -7.87
N GLY A 382 -9.96 4.08 -8.95
CA GLY A 382 -10.31 5.46 -9.32
C GLY A 382 -11.80 5.63 -9.65
N PRO A 383 -12.24 6.85 -9.99
CA PRO A 383 -13.63 7.12 -10.34
C PRO A 383 -14.18 6.25 -11.48
N LYS A 384 -15.50 6.26 -11.65
CA LYS A 384 -16.21 5.45 -12.66
C LYS A 384 -16.97 6.29 -13.69
N GLU A 385 -17.30 7.53 -13.35
CA GLU A 385 -17.95 8.49 -14.26
C GLU A 385 -16.95 9.56 -14.78
N SER A 386 -15.76 9.61 -14.19
CA SER A 386 -14.55 10.25 -14.72
C SER A 386 -13.43 9.22 -14.89
N CYS A 387 -12.42 9.52 -15.70
CA CYS A 387 -11.21 8.71 -15.84
C CYS A 387 -11.35 7.24 -16.36
N LEU A 388 -12.39 6.90 -17.12
CA LEU A 388 -12.51 5.57 -17.76
C LEU A 388 -11.63 5.41 -19.02
N VAL A 389 -10.32 5.15 -18.84
CA VAL A 389 -9.39 4.89 -19.95
C VAL A 389 -9.75 3.61 -20.74
N PRO A 390 -9.99 3.68 -22.06
CA PRO A 390 -10.31 2.51 -22.89
C PRO A 390 -9.21 1.44 -22.91
N GLN A 391 -9.56 0.19 -22.56
CA GLN A 391 -8.67 -0.98 -22.42
C GLN A 391 -8.53 -1.83 -23.69
#